data_AF-A0A933LRF7-F1
#
_entry.id   AF-A0A933LRF7-F1
#
_cell.length_a   1.000
_cell.length_b   1.000
_cell.length_c   1.000
_cell.angle_alpha   90.00
_cell.angle_beta   90.00
_cell.angle_gamma   90.00
#
_symmetry.space_group_name_H-M   'P 1'
#
loop_
_entity.id
_entity.type
_entity.pdbx_description
1 polymer ?
#
loop_
_entity_poly.entity_id
_entity_poly.type
_entity_poly.pdbx_seq_one_letter_code
_entity_poly.pdbx_strand_id
1 'polypeptide(L)' 'LGDLIRTLADKYGRDLENILLTDDGALADEVVVSLNDNKVDNANAKLHEGSIIFFIPPLSGGEI' A
#
# COMPACT_ATOMS: atom_id res chain seq x y z
N LEU A 1 3.85 -5.15 -7.95
CA LEU A 1 3.10 -4.31 -7.01
C LEU A 1 4.01 -3.29 -6.31
N GLY A 2 5.22 -3.67 -5.87
CA GLY A 2 6.19 -2.72 -5.28
C GLY A 2 6.44 -1.44 -6.09
N ASP A 3 6.70 -1.55 -7.40
CA ASP A 3 6.96 -0.37 -8.26
C ASP A 3 5.77 0.60 -8.32
N LEU A 4 4.54 0.06 -8.28
CA LEU A 4 3.33 0.89 -8.27
C LEU A 4 3.24 1.67 -6.95
N ILE A 5 3.50 1.03 -5.81
CA ILE A 5 3.43 1.67 -4.49
C ILE A 5 4.42 2.84 -4.44
N ARG A 6 5.66 2.63 -4.91
CA ARG A 6 6.67 3.70 -5.01
C ARG A 6 6.22 4.84 -5.92
N THR A 7 5.70 4.50 -7.10
CA THR A 7 5.17 5.50 -8.04
C THR A 7 4.02 6.31 -7.43
N LEU A 8 3.16 5.69 -6.63
CA LEU A 8 2.07 6.37 -5.93
C LEU A 8 2.61 7.28 -4.81
N ALA A 9 3.54 6.80 -3.99
CA ALA A 9 4.19 7.61 -2.94
C ALA A 9 4.88 8.85 -3.54
N ASP A 10 5.66 8.68 -4.61
CA ASP A 10 6.35 9.77 -5.31
C ASP A 10 5.37 10.80 -5.88
N LYS A 11 4.21 10.34 -6.37
CA LYS A 11 3.22 11.20 -7.04
C LYS A 11 2.30 11.95 -6.07
N TYR A 12 1.89 11.31 -4.97
CA TYR A 12 0.91 11.86 -4.03
C TYR A 12 1.54 12.47 -2.77
N GLY A 13 2.87 12.39 -2.64
CA GLY A 13 3.65 13.13 -1.66
C GLY A 13 3.85 12.39 -0.33
N ARG A 14 4.58 13.07 0.57
CA ARG A 14 5.08 12.52 1.85
C ARG A 14 4.00 11.92 2.75
N ASP A 15 2.76 12.39 2.68
CA ASP A 15 1.69 11.87 3.52
C ASP A 15 1.34 10.43 3.16
N LEU A 16 1.30 10.10 1.87
CA LEU A 16 1.04 8.73 1.41
C LEU A 16 2.27 7.84 1.65
N GLU A 17 3.47 8.39 1.49
CA GLU A 17 4.73 7.73 1.82
C GLU A 17 4.75 7.28 3.29
N ASN A 18 4.44 8.17 4.23
CA ASN A 18 4.41 7.88 5.66
C ASN A 18 3.34 6.86 6.07
N ILE A 19 2.26 6.74 5.30
CA ILE A 19 1.17 5.79 5.58
C ILE A 19 1.49 4.42 5.00
N LEU A 20 2.08 4.36 3.81
CA LEU A 20 2.26 3.11 3.06
C LEU A 20 3.64 2.50 3.23
N LEU A 21 4.67 3.31 3.48
CA LEU A 21 6.06 2.87 3.45
C LEU A 21 6.74 3.02 4.81
N THR A 22 7.66 2.11 5.09
CA THR A 22 8.65 2.22 6.16
C THR A 22 9.79 3.16 5.74
N ASP A 23 10.62 3.57 6.71
CA ASP A 23 11.77 4.47 6.48
C ASP A 23 12.77 3.95 5.43
N ASP A 24 12.82 2.63 5.20
CA ASP A 24 13.65 1.98 4.17
C ASP A 24 12.96 1.84 2.80
N GLY A 25 11.76 2.39 2.65
CA GLY A 25 10.97 2.40 1.41
C GLY A 25 10.33 1.05 1.05
N ALA A 26 10.23 0.14 2.02
CA ALA A 26 9.42 -1.07 1.93
C ALA A 26 7.95 -0.77 2.30
N LEU A 27 7.02 -1.63 1.89
CA LEU A 27 5.61 -1.52 2.31
C LEU A 27 5.53 -1.85 3.81
N ALA A 28 4.87 -1.00 4.59
CA ALA A 28 4.69 -1.23 6.02
C ALA A 28 3.84 -2.49 6.29
N ASP A 29 4.33 -3.38 7.16
CA ASP A 29 3.71 -4.68 7.47
C ASP A 29 2.27 -4.57 8.01
N GLU A 30 1.96 -3.42 8.59
CA GLU A 30 0.66 -3.07 9.15
C GLU A 30 -0.37 -2.61 8.13
N VAL A 31 0.04 -2.29 6.90
CA VAL A 31 -0.85 -1.92 5.80
C VAL A 31 -1.36 -3.19 5.13
N VAL A 32 -2.69 -3.36 5.15
CA VAL A 32 -3.32 -4.46 4.43
C VAL A 32 -3.47 -4.08 2.96
N VAL A 33 -2.93 -4.93 2.08
CA VAL A 33 -3.09 -4.79 0.63
C VAL A 33 -4.02 -5.86 0.10
N SER A 34 -5.03 -5.43 -0.66
CA SER A 34 -5.93 -6.31 -1.39
C SER A 34 -5.84 -6.06 -2.88
N LEU A 35 -5.76 -7.13 -3.68
CA LEU A 35 -5.77 -7.13 -5.14
C LEU A 35 -6.98 -7.93 -5.61
N ASN A 36 -7.94 -7.28 -6.29
CA ASN A 36 -9.17 -7.92 -6.76
C ASN A 36 -9.82 -8.80 -5.66
N ASP A 37 -10.06 -8.21 -4.49
CA ASP A 37 -10.67 -8.84 -3.30
C ASP A 37 -9.82 -9.91 -2.59
N ASN A 38 -8.60 -10.18 -3.06
CA ASN A 38 -7.69 -11.13 -2.43
C ASN A 38 -6.63 -10.42 -1.62
N LYS A 39 -6.46 -10.79 -0.35
CA LYS A 39 -5.34 -10.30 0.46
C LYS A 39 -4.02 -10.72 -0.18
N VAL A 40 -3.09 -9.76 -0.27
CA VAL A 40 -1.75 -9.98 -0.80
C VAL A 40 -0.77 -9.77 0.33
N ASP A 41 -0.09 -10.83 0.77
CA ASP A 41 0.91 -10.72 1.83
C ASP A 41 2.28 -10.22 1.31
N ASN A 42 2.52 -10.28 -0.01
CA ASN A 42 3.82 -9.96 -0.62
C ASN A 42 3.69 -9.02 -1.83
N ALA A 43 4.59 -8.02 -1.92
CA ALA A 43 4.67 -7.03 -3.00
C ALA A 43 4.97 -7.58 -4.42
N ASN A 44 5.08 -8.90 -4.57
CA ASN A 44 5.37 -9.62 -5.82
C ASN A 44 4.11 -10.06 -6.59
N ALA A 45 2.92 -9.66 -6.16
CA ALA A 45 1.71 -9.93 -6.94
C ALA A 45 1.81 -9.31 -8.35
N LYS A 46 1.49 -10.13 -9.36
CA LYS A 46 1.40 -9.69 -10.75
C LYS A 46 0.13 -8.87 -10.92
N LEU A 47 0.31 -7.68 -11.49
CA LEU A 47 -0.80 -6.81 -11.85
C LEU A 47 -1.16 -7.05 -13.32
N HIS A 48 -2.45 -6.96 -13.61
CA HIS A 48 -2.97 -7.03 -14.96
C HIS A 48 -3.78 -5.77 -15.25
N GLU A 49 -4.02 -5.48 -16.51
CA GLU A 49 -4.91 -4.37 -16.87
C GLU A 49 -6.29 -4.59 -16.24
N GLY A 50 -6.85 -3.54 -15.64
CA GLY A 50 -8.11 -3.62 -14.89
C GLY A 50 -8.00 -4.13 -13.45
N SER A 51 -6.80 -4.45 -12.96
CA SER A 51 -6.59 -4.78 -11.54
C SER A 51 -7.02 -3.63 -10.62
N ILE A 52 -7.77 -3.95 -9.56
CA ILE A 52 -8.15 -3.03 -8.49
C ILE A 52 -7.30 -3.34 -7.26
N ILE A 53 -6.72 -2.29 -6.67
CA ILE A 53 -5.84 -2.41 -5.51
C ILE A 53 -6.38 -1.52 -4.39
N PHE A 54 -6.51 -2.09 -3.21
CA PHE A 54 -6.84 -1.36 -1.99
C PHE A 54 -5.64 -1.37 -1.05
N PHE A 55 -5.30 -0.19 -0.53
CA PHE A 55 -4.38 -0.02 0.58
C PHE A 55 -5.19 0.41 1.80
N ILE A 56 -5.17 -0.40 2.84
CA ILE A 56 -5.94 -0.16 4.07
C ILE A 56 -4.92 0.05 5.19
N PRO A 57 -4.71 1.29 5.64
CA PRO A 57 -3.79 1.55 6.74
C PRO A 57 -4.34 1.00 8.05
N PRO A 58 -3.46 0.72 9.04
CA PRO A 58 -3.91 0.30 10.35
C PRO A 58 -4.72 1.41 11.02
N LEU A 59 -5.79 1.02 11.70
CA LEU A 59 -6.54 1.93 12.55
C LEU A 59 -5.74 2.15 13.83
N SER A 60 -5.02 3.27 13.92
CA SER A 60 -4.52 3.80 15.19
C SER A 60 -5.71 4.47 15.88
N GLY A 61 -6.19 3.88 16.97
CA GLY A 61 -7.41 4.33 17.67
C GLY A 61 -7.43 5.84 17.89
N GLY A 62 -8.28 6.54 17.13
CA GLY A 62 -8.62 7.94 17.36
C GLY A 62 -9.93 8.02 18.11
N GLU A 63 -10.03 8.94 19.07
CA GLU A 63 -11.32 9.32 19.65
C GLU A 63 -12.22 9.90 18.55
N ILE A 64 -13.42 9.35 18.41
CA ILE A 64 -14.49 9.84 17.54
C ILE A 64 -15.25 10.93 18.29
#